data_AF-A0A5K1DK47-F1
#
_entry.id   AF-A0A5K1DK47-F1
#
_cell.length_a   1.000
_cell.length_b   1.000
_cell.length_c   1.000
_cell.angle_alpha   90.00
_cell.angle_beta   90.00
_cell.angle_gamma   90.00
#
_symmetry.space_group_name_H-M   'P 1'
#
loop_
_entity.id
_entity.type
_entity.pdbx_description
1 polymer ?
#
loop_
_entity_poly.entity_id
_entity_poly.type
_entity_poly.pdbx_seq_one_letter_code
_entity_poly.pdbx_strand_id
1 'polypeptide(L)' 'WRPLVLPDCYIEHGSPAYQLAEAGLSPAHIAATVYNVLGKTREALE' A
#
# COMPACT_ATOMS: atom_id res chain seq x y z
N TRP A 1 1.09 15.06 -0.85
CA TRP A 1 0.33 13.83 -0.59
C TRP A 1 1.29 12.79 -0.02
N ARG A 2 1.00 12.20 1.14
CA ARG A 2 1.83 11.13 1.73
C ARG A 2 1.17 9.79 1.38
N PRO A 3 1.72 8.98 0.47
CA PRO A 3 1.04 7.79 -0.04
C PRO A 3 0.99 6.63 0.96
N LEU A 4 1.56 6.81 2.17
CA LEU A 4 1.63 5.80 3.22
C LEU A 4 1.08 6.37 4.53
N VAL A 5 -0.23 6.55 4.57
CA VAL A 5 -0.98 6.93 5.78
C VAL A 5 -2.10 5.93 5.97
N LEU A 6 -2.53 5.75 7.22
CA LEU A 6 -3.76 5.01 7.48
C LEU A 6 -4.92 5.71 6.76
N PRO A 7 -5.80 4.96 6.08
CA PRO A 7 -6.96 5.52 5.43
C PRO A 7 -7.88 6.19 6.47
N ASP A 8 -8.56 7.25 6.05
CA ASP A 8 -9.51 8.00 6.88
C ASP A 8 -10.87 7.28 6.97
N CYS A 9 -10.84 6.01 7.39
CA CYS A 9 -12.01 5.17 7.60
C CYS A 9 -11.72 4.13 8.69
N TYR A 10 -12.78 3.53 9.22
CA TYR A 10 -12.65 2.45 10.19
C TYR A 10 -12.14 1.18 9.52
N ILE A 11 -11.11 0.57 10.11
CA ILE A 11 -10.58 -0.75 9.74
C ILE A 11 -11.01 -1.73 10.82
N GLU A 12 -11.36 -2.96 10.43
CA GLU A 12 -11.75 -3.99 11.39
C GLU A 12 -10.63 -4.24 12.40
N HIS A 13 -11.01 -4.33 13.67
CA HIS A 13 -10.08 -4.67 14.73
C HIS A 13 -9.78 -6.17 14.68
N GLY A 14 -8.62 -6.53 14.13
CA GLY A 14 -8.19 -7.91 13.95
C GLY A 14 -6.70 -8.08 14.19
N SER A 15 -6.08 -9.05 13.51
CA SER A 15 -4.63 -9.20 13.58
C SER A 15 -3.90 -7.98 12.98
N PRO A 16 -2.77 -7.51 13.56
CA PRO A 16 -2.04 -6.38 13.02
C PRO A 16 -1.62 -6.56 11.55
N ALA A 17 -1.31 -7.80 11.15
CA ALA A 17 -0.96 -8.13 9.77
C ALA A 17 -2.13 -7.92 8.80
N TYR A 18 -3.35 -8.30 9.22
CA TYR A 18 -4.57 -8.10 8.42
C TYR A 18 -4.89 -6.61 8.28
N GLN A 19 -4.79 -5.85 9.38
CA GLN A 19 -5.03 -4.41 9.37
C GLN A 19 -4.07 -3.65 8.46
N LEU A 20 -2.79 -4.03 8.46
CA LEU A 20 -1.80 -3.45 7.55
C LEU A 20 -2.06 -3.81 6.09
N ALA A 21 -2.60 -5.00 5.82
CA ALA A 21 -2.99 -5.40 4.47
C ALA A 21 -4.22 -4.60 3.99
N GLU A 22 -5.27 -4.48 4.81
CA GLU A 22 -6.46 -3.66 4.51
C GLU A 22 -6.11 -2.17 4.34
N ALA A 23 -5.20 -1.64 5.18
CA ALA A 23 -4.75 -0.26 5.08
C ALA A 23 -3.90 0.03 3.83
N GLY A 24 -3.56 -0.97 3.01
CA GLY A 24 -2.66 -0.78 1.89
C GLY A 24 -1.19 -0.55 2.30
N LEU A 25 -0.82 -0.95 3.51
CA LEU A 25 0.52 -0.75 4.10
C LEU A 25 1.36 -2.04 4.12
N SER A 26 1.00 -3.00 3.27
CA SER A 26 1.77 -4.24 3.10
C SER A 26 3.03 -3.99 2.24
N PRO A 27 4.06 -4.86 2.35
CA PRO A 27 5.27 -4.73 1.54
C PRO A 27 5.03 -4.64 0.02
N ALA A 28 4.02 -5.35 -0.48
CA ALA A 28 3.64 -5.32 -1.89
C ALA A 28 3.07 -3.95 -2.30
N HIS A 29 2.20 -3.37 -1.47
CA HIS A 29 1.63 -2.04 -1.71
C HIS A 29 2.70 -0.94 -1.62
N ILE A 30 3.65 -1.07 -0.69
CA ILE A 30 4.80 -0.16 -0.58
C ILE A 30 5.68 -0.26 -1.83
N ALA A 31 6.02 -1.47 -2.27
CA ALA A 31 6.81 -1.68 -3.49
C ALA A 31 6.12 -1.08 -4.72
N ALA A 32 4.82 -1.32 -4.89
CA ALA A 32 4.02 -0.73 -5.97
C ALA A 32 4.05 0.81 -5.93
N THR A 33 3.93 1.40 -4.73
CA THR A 33 4.04 2.86 -4.54
C THR A 33 5.43 3.37 -4.94
N VAL A 34 6.50 2.68 -4.54
CA VAL A 34 7.87 3.05 -4.92
C VAL A 34 8.05 2.96 -6.44
N TYR A 35 7.59 1.88 -7.08
CA TYR A 35 7.65 1.76 -8.55
C TYR A 35 6.85 2.84 -9.28
N ASN A 36 5.69 3.22 -8.74
CA ASN A 36 4.89 4.34 -9.24
C ASN A 36 5.62 5.68 -9.12
N VAL A 37 6.24 5.95 -7.97
CA VAL A 37 7.03 7.17 -7.75
C VAL A 37 8.24 7.22 -8.69
N LEU A 38 8.87 6.07 -8.95
CA LEU A 38 9.99 5.95 -9.88
C LEU A 38 9.57 5.98 -11.36
N GLY A 39 8.27 6.13 -11.66
CA GLY A 39 7.74 6.20 -13.03
C GLY A 39 7.85 4.88 -13.82
N LYS A 40 8.08 3.75 -13.14
CA LYS A 40 8.30 2.43 -13.75
C LYS A 40 7.02 1.62 -13.95
N THR A 41 5.85 2.26 -13.90
CA THR A 41 4.53 1.62 -13.84
C THR A 41 4.17 0.76 -15.07
N ARG A 42 4.96 0.77 -16.15
CA ARG A 42 4.64 0.06 -17.41
C ARG A 42 5.54 -1.10 -17.82
N GLU A 43 6.68 -1.35 -17.16
CA GLU A 43 7.58 -2.47 -17.53
C GLU A 43 7.49 -3.67 -16.56
N ALA A 44 6.79 -3.53 -15.43
CA ALA A 44 6.64 -4.61 -14.44
C ALA A 44 5.37 -5.47 -14.65
N LEU A 45 4.61 -5.19 -15.72
CA LEU A 45 3.35 -5.85 -16.07
C LEU A 45 3.38 -6.51 -17.46
N GLU A 46 4.55 -6.56 -18.13
CA GLU A 46 4.80 -7.41 -19.31
C GLU A 46 5.63 -8.64 -18.94
#